data_AF-A0A7S4STG7-F1
#
_entry.id   AF-A0A7S4STG7-F1
#
_cell.length_a   1.000
_cell.length_b   1.000
_cell.length_c   1.000
_cell.angle_alpha   90.00
_cell.angle_beta   90.00
_cell.angle_gamma   90.00
#
_symmetry.space_group_name_H-M   'P 1'
#
loop_
_entity.id
_entity.type
_entity.pdbx_description
1 polymer ?
#
loop_
_entity_poly.entity_id
_entity_poly.type
_entity_poly.pdbx_seq_one_letter_code
_entity_poly.pdbx_strand_id
1 'polypeptide(L)'
;SPSVVLRNLLQQYPSGGQFFLEALQNADDTGRAGKFCALLDLRRHKTSTLREPVAARAQLQNEAIIFYDDAGFKARDWRSLQFMCDSEKRQSPHEAGVFGMGSRSFFHITDVLQVLSRSKLSALDPDDILETGHFGEQLDFTRDAWLDEFPDEGAPFRGVFGCDMRSDFRGTIIRASLRSEE
;
A
#
# COMPACT_ATOMS: atom_id res chain seq x y z
N SER A 1 7.87 -15.74 -17.40
CA SER A 1 6.46 -15.97 -17.01
C SER A 1 6.21 -15.37 -15.63
N PRO A 2 4.96 -15.15 -15.18
CA PRO A 2 4.67 -14.64 -13.84
C PRO A 2 5.32 -15.45 -12.73
N SER A 3 5.44 -16.77 -12.92
CA SER A 3 6.11 -17.68 -11.98
C SER A 3 7.63 -17.45 -11.89
N VAL A 4 8.27 -16.98 -12.96
CA VAL A 4 9.69 -16.61 -12.97
C VAL A 4 9.88 -15.27 -12.26
N VAL A 5 8.99 -14.29 -12.49
CA VAL A 5 9.04 -12.99 -11.79
C VAL A 5 8.85 -13.18 -10.28
N LEU A 6 7.85 -13.97 -9.87
CA LEU A 6 7.63 -14.28 -8.46
C LEU A 6 8.81 -15.03 -7.84
N ARG A 7 9.39 -15.99 -8.57
CA ARG A 7 10.59 -16.72 -8.11
C ARG A 7 11.78 -15.79 -7.94
N ASN A 8 12.01 -14.88 -8.89
CA ASN A 8 13.10 -13.92 -8.82
C ASN A 8 12.90 -12.93 -7.67
N LEU A 9 11.68 -12.43 -7.45
CA LEU A 9 11.33 -11.61 -6.29
C LEU A 9 11.62 -12.35 -4.98
N LEU A 10 11.16 -13.60 -4.85
CA LEU A 10 11.42 -14.40 -3.65
C LEU A 10 12.91 -14.72 -3.44
N GLN A 11 13.72 -14.74 -4.50
CA GLN A 11 15.17 -14.94 -4.44
C GLN A 11 15.96 -13.66 -4.14
N GLN A 12 15.52 -12.51 -4.65
CA GLN A 12 16.13 -11.20 -4.39
C GLN A 12 15.91 -10.72 -2.94
N TYR A 13 14.90 -11.25 -2.25
CA TYR A 13 14.60 -10.94 -0.86
C TYR A 13 14.85 -12.16 0.05
N PRO A 14 16.11 -12.39 0.50
CA PRO A 14 16.51 -13.58 1.26
C PRO A 14 15.83 -13.73 2.62
N SER A 15 15.10 -12.71 3.09
CA SER A 15 14.15 -12.77 4.22
C SER A 15 12.84 -13.52 3.90
N GLY A 16 12.74 -14.20 2.75
CA GLY A 16 11.94 -15.42 2.62
C GLY A 16 10.41 -15.24 2.63
N GLY A 17 9.90 -14.18 2.02
CA GLY A 17 8.45 -13.96 1.97
C GLY A 17 7.83 -13.48 3.28
N GLN A 18 8.64 -12.97 4.23
CA GLN A 18 8.15 -12.41 5.49
C GLN A 18 7.06 -11.34 5.28
N PHE A 19 7.15 -10.54 4.22
CA PHE A 19 6.14 -9.55 3.84
C PHE A 19 4.76 -10.17 3.56
N PHE A 20 4.72 -11.40 3.04
CA PHE A 20 3.48 -12.14 2.81
C PHE A 20 2.87 -12.59 4.14
N LEU A 21 3.70 -13.14 5.03
CA LEU A 21 3.25 -13.58 6.35
C LEU A 21 2.77 -12.40 7.18
N GLU A 22 3.45 -11.26 7.09
CA GLU A 22 3.03 -10.02 7.73
C GLU A 22 1.69 -9.53 7.17
N ALA A 23 1.50 -9.50 5.84
CA ALA A 23 0.22 -9.12 5.25
C ALA A 23 -0.92 -10.03 5.72
N LEU A 24 -0.65 -11.35 5.82
CA LEU A 24 -1.63 -12.31 6.31
C LEU A 24 -1.93 -12.10 7.80
N GLN A 25 -0.90 -11.88 8.64
CA GLN A 25 -1.08 -11.59 10.06
C GLN A 25 -1.89 -10.31 10.26
N ASN A 26 -1.60 -9.27 9.47
CA ASN A 26 -2.34 -8.01 9.51
C ASN A 26 -3.82 -8.24 9.20
N ALA A 27 -4.15 -9.05 8.20
CA ALA A 27 -5.52 -9.41 7.90
C ALA A 27 -6.19 -10.18 9.06
N ASP A 28 -5.49 -11.14 9.66
CA ASP A 28 -5.98 -11.97 10.78
C ASP A 28 -6.21 -11.14 12.06
N ASP A 29 -5.29 -10.24 12.41
CA ASP A 29 -5.34 -9.36 13.58
C ASP A 29 -6.54 -8.40 13.55
N THR A 30 -7.13 -8.17 12.38
CA THR A 30 -8.39 -7.42 12.29
C THR A 30 -9.54 -8.12 13.03
N GLY A 31 -9.47 -9.44 13.18
CA GLY A 31 -10.51 -10.34 13.69
C GLY A 31 -11.80 -10.35 12.86
N ARG A 32 -11.77 -9.75 11.66
CA ARG A 32 -12.95 -9.47 10.82
C ARG A 32 -12.78 -9.94 9.39
N ALA A 33 -11.54 -10.20 8.95
CA ALA A 33 -11.27 -10.69 7.61
C ALA A 33 -11.76 -12.13 7.50
N GLY A 34 -12.66 -12.39 6.55
CA GLY A 34 -13.05 -13.74 6.13
C GLY A 34 -12.29 -14.20 4.90
N LYS A 35 -11.61 -13.29 4.19
CA LYS A 35 -10.85 -13.56 2.97
C LYS A 35 -9.56 -12.77 2.96
N PHE A 36 -8.50 -13.43 2.48
CA PHE A 36 -7.21 -12.82 2.17
C PHE A 36 -6.78 -13.25 0.77
N CYS A 37 -6.18 -12.35 0.00
CA CYS A 37 -5.67 -12.60 -1.34
C CYS A 37 -4.33 -11.90 -1.53
N ALA A 38 -3.41 -12.55 -2.23
CA ALA A 38 -2.20 -11.94 -2.74
C ALA A 38 -2.20 -12.03 -4.27
N LEU A 39 -1.85 -10.94 -4.92
CA LEU A 39 -1.88 -10.77 -6.37
C LEU A 39 -0.56 -10.17 -6.84
N LEU A 40 0.09 -10.83 -7.81
CA LEU A 40 1.14 -10.21 -8.61
C LEU A 40 0.47 -9.47 -9.77
N ASP A 41 0.38 -8.16 -9.64
CA ASP A 41 -0.16 -7.27 -10.66
C ASP A 41 0.94 -6.85 -11.63
N LEU A 42 0.87 -7.34 -12.85
CA LEU A 42 1.84 -7.04 -13.91
C LEU A 42 1.42 -5.86 -14.79
N ARG A 43 0.37 -5.13 -14.42
CA ARG A 43 -0.04 -3.92 -15.13
C ARG A 43 0.97 -2.79 -14.87
N ARG A 44 1.25 -2.03 -15.92
CA ARG A 44 1.89 -0.71 -15.83
C ARG A 44 0.87 0.34 -16.24
N HIS A 45 0.86 1.44 -15.51
CA HIS A 45 -0.11 2.50 -15.68
C HIS A 45 0.54 3.74 -16.31
N LYS A 46 -0.29 4.62 -16.86
CA LYS A 46 0.18 5.86 -17.49
C LYS A 46 0.70 6.81 -16.43
N THR A 47 1.58 7.72 -16.85
CA THR A 47 2.21 8.73 -15.98
C THR A 47 2.00 10.14 -16.54
N SER A 48 0.94 10.33 -17.33
CA SER A 48 0.68 11.59 -18.04
C SER A 48 0.12 12.68 -17.12
N THR A 49 -0.59 12.28 -16.06
CA THR A 49 -1.30 13.18 -15.13
C THR A 49 -1.08 12.73 -13.69
N LEU A 50 0.09 13.07 -13.15
CA LEU A 50 0.49 12.79 -11.77
C LEU A 50 0.78 14.11 -11.06
N ARG A 51 0.61 14.15 -9.73
CA ARG A 51 1.05 15.30 -8.93
C ARG A 51 2.56 15.35 -8.89
N GLU A 52 3.10 16.47 -8.42
CA GLU A 52 4.52 16.54 -8.09
C GLU A 52 4.81 15.78 -6.78
N PRO A 53 6.00 15.20 -6.62
CA PRO A 53 7.05 15.02 -7.64
C PRO A 53 6.71 13.91 -8.64
N VAL A 54 6.62 14.24 -9.94
CA VAL A 54 6.14 13.30 -10.97
C VAL A 54 7.03 12.07 -11.09
N ALA A 55 8.35 12.23 -10.98
CA ALA A 55 9.30 11.12 -11.11
C ALA A 55 9.11 10.05 -10.01
N ALA A 56 8.92 10.46 -8.76
CA ALA A 56 8.65 9.55 -7.65
C ALA A 56 7.28 8.88 -7.80
N ARG A 57 6.24 9.66 -8.12
CA ARG A 57 4.87 9.16 -8.31
C ARG A 57 4.73 8.23 -9.52
N ALA A 58 5.58 8.39 -10.54
CA ALA A 58 5.63 7.51 -11.70
C ALA A 58 6.06 6.08 -11.31
N GLN A 59 6.93 5.92 -10.31
CA GLN A 59 7.32 4.59 -9.83
C GLN A 59 6.14 3.83 -9.21
N LEU A 60 5.17 4.54 -8.65
CA LEU A 60 3.94 3.95 -8.12
C LEU A 60 3.05 3.38 -9.23
N GLN A 61 3.30 3.71 -10.51
CA GLN A 61 2.55 3.21 -11.66
C GLN A 61 3.09 1.88 -12.22
N ASN A 62 4.16 1.34 -11.65
CA ASN A 62 4.77 0.07 -12.07
C ASN A 62 3.95 -1.17 -11.65
N GLU A 63 4.43 -2.35 -12.05
CA GLU A 63 3.97 -3.63 -11.50
C GLU A 63 4.02 -3.63 -9.97
N ALA A 64 3.15 -4.41 -9.33
CA ALA A 64 3.06 -4.43 -7.88
C ALA A 64 2.73 -5.81 -7.33
N ILE A 65 3.10 -6.02 -6.07
CA ILE A 65 2.46 -7.04 -5.24
C ILE A 65 1.32 -6.36 -4.50
N ILE A 66 0.14 -6.94 -4.62
CA ILE A 66 -1.09 -6.46 -3.98
C ILE A 66 -1.56 -7.49 -2.97
N PHE A 67 -1.81 -7.06 -1.75
CA PHE A 67 -2.51 -7.81 -0.73
C PHE A 67 -3.89 -7.24 -0.53
N TYR A 68 -4.87 -8.12 -0.37
CA TYR A 68 -6.25 -7.74 -0.12
C TYR A 68 -6.84 -8.57 1.00
N ASP A 69 -7.64 -7.92 1.83
CA ASP A 69 -8.57 -8.57 2.73
C ASP A 69 -9.94 -7.87 2.70
N ASP A 70 -10.99 -8.59 3.08
CA ASP A 70 -12.36 -8.06 3.11
C ASP A 70 -12.69 -7.32 4.42
N ALA A 71 -11.69 -7.02 5.26
CA ALA A 71 -11.83 -6.22 6.47
C ALA A 71 -11.35 -4.78 6.25
N GLY A 72 -12.29 -3.87 6.01
CA GLY A 72 -11.96 -2.44 5.96
C GLY A 72 -11.40 -1.90 7.29
N PHE A 73 -10.44 -0.98 7.21
CA PHE A 73 -9.82 -0.31 8.36
C PHE A 73 -10.84 0.49 9.17
N LYS A 74 -10.59 0.54 10.47
CA LYS A 74 -11.18 1.44 11.45
C LYS A 74 -10.20 2.56 11.78
N ALA A 75 -10.67 3.58 12.50
CA ALA A 75 -9.85 4.72 12.92
C ALA A 75 -8.56 4.32 13.66
N ARG A 76 -8.60 3.25 14.47
CA ARG A 76 -7.42 2.72 15.16
C ARG A 76 -6.37 2.17 14.18
N ASP A 77 -6.81 1.50 13.12
CA ASP A 77 -5.93 0.83 12.16
C ASP A 77 -5.17 1.89 11.35
N TRP A 78 -5.84 2.98 10.96
CA TRP A 78 -5.22 4.15 10.35
C TRP A 78 -4.20 4.84 11.25
N ARG A 79 -4.51 4.98 12.55
CA ARG A 79 -3.59 5.56 13.52
C ARG A 79 -2.34 4.68 13.69
N SER A 80 -2.51 3.36 13.78
CA SER A 80 -1.38 2.42 13.85
C SER A 80 -0.52 2.45 12.59
N LEU A 81 -1.14 2.61 11.42
CA LEU A 81 -0.41 2.77 10.16
C LEU A 81 0.52 4.00 10.18
N GLN A 82 0.04 5.15 10.67
CA GLN A 82 0.85 6.37 10.81
C GLN A 82 2.01 6.19 11.80
N PHE A 83 1.81 5.43 12.89
CA PHE A 83 2.88 5.13 13.84
C PHE A 83 3.94 4.16 13.31
N MET A 84 3.70 3.48 12.19
CA MET A 84 4.72 2.60 11.58
C MET A 84 5.97 3.40 11.16
N CYS A 85 5.76 4.61 10.60
CA CYS A 85 6.82 5.51 10.17
C CYS A 85 7.41 6.35 11.32
N ASP A 86 6.69 6.49 12.44
CA ASP A 86 7.12 7.29 13.59
C ASP A 86 7.72 6.41 14.69
N SER A 87 9.04 6.19 14.65
CA SER A 87 9.74 5.41 15.67
C SER A 87 9.79 6.08 17.05
N GLU A 88 9.59 7.39 17.14
CA GLU A 88 9.73 8.18 18.37
C GLU A 88 8.45 8.23 19.21
N LYS A 89 7.27 8.03 18.59
CA LYS A 89 5.97 8.07 19.27
C LYS A 89 5.42 6.71 19.75
N ARG A 90 6.26 5.69 19.94
CA ARG A 90 5.83 4.42 20.58
C ARG A 90 5.55 4.63 22.07
N GLN A 91 4.35 5.11 22.41
CA GLN A 91 3.99 5.36 23.81
C GLN A 91 3.48 4.11 24.55
N SER A 92 3.14 3.00 23.88
CA SER A 92 2.81 1.75 24.57
C SER A 92 2.83 0.52 23.65
N PRO A 93 3.27 -0.66 24.11
CA PRO A 93 3.09 -1.95 23.42
C PRO A 93 1.63 -2.27 23.09
N HIS A 94 0.66 -1.67 23.81
CA HIS A 94 -0.78 -1.83 23.55
C HIS A 94 -1.31 -1.00 22.38
N GLU A 95 -0.54 -0.04 21.85
CA GLU A 95 -0.91 0.82 20.72
C GLU A 95 -0.34 0.34 19.37
N ALA A 96 0.48 -0.71 19.41
CA ALA A 96 0.86 -1.49 18.23
C ALA A 96 -0.42 -2.20 17.73
N GLY A 97 -1.19 -1.51 16.90
CA GLY A 97 -2.30 -2.13 16.19
C GLY A 97 -1.78 -3.04 15.09
N VAL A 98 -2.60 -3.21 14.06
CA VAL A 98 -2.38 -4.14 12.94
C VAL A 98 -1.05 -3.91 12.18
N PHE A 99 -0.40 -2.76 12.36
CA PHE A 99 0.86 -2.42 11.71
C PHE A 99 2.01 -2.37 12.73
N GLY A 100 2.65 -3.52 12.93
CA GLY A 100 3.77 -3.70 13.84
C GLY A 100 5.15 -3.51 13.20
N MET A 101 6.21 -3.92 13.92
CA MET A 101 7.59 -3.87 13.40
C MET A 101 7.80 -4.74 12.15
N GLY A 102 7.04 -5.81 11.99
CA GLY A 102 7.14 -6.73 10.84
C GLY A 102 6.69 -6.10 9.53
N SER A 103 5.84 -5.07 9.58
CA SER A 103 5.36 -4.34 8.41
C SER A 103 6.46 -3.54 7.71
N ARG A 104 7.63 -3.38 8.34
CA ARG A 104 8.83 -2.88 7.67
C ARG A 104 9.32 -3.81 6.55
N SER A 105 8.94 -5.09 6.58
CA SER A 105 9.30 -6.05 5.54
C SER A 105 8.71 -5.70 4.16
N PHE A 106 7.63 -4.93 4.09
CA PHE A 106 7.09 -4.42 2.81
C PHE A 106 8.10 -3.52 2.08
N PHE A 107 8.94 -2.79 2.82
CA PHE A 107 9.97 -1.92 2.24
C PHE A 107 11.16 -2.69 1.66
N HIS A 108 11.20 -4.01 1.81
CA HIS A 108 12.09 -4.80 0.94
C HIS A 108 11.61 -4.75 -0.50
N ILE A 109 10.29 -4.64 -0.76
CA ILE A 109 9.69 -4.68 -2.10
C ILE A 109 9.57 -3.30 -2.73
N THR A 110 9.23 -2.30 -1.93
CA THR A 110 8.81 -0.98 -2.41
C THR A 110 9.43 0.14 -1.58
N ASP A 111 9.58 1.32 -2.17
CA ASP A 111 10.01 2.52 -1.44
C ASP A 111 8.82 3.26 -0.80
N VAL A 112 7.63 3.15 -1.42
CA VAL A 112 6.39 3.73 -0.92
C VAL A 112 5.32 2.66 -0.83
N LEU A 113 4.80 2.44 0.37
CA LEU A 113 3.72 1.48 0.59
C LEU A 113 2.36 2.18 0.48
N GLN A 114 1.52 1.78 -0.46
CA GLN A 114 0.18 2.34 -0.60
C GLN A 114 -0.87 1.48 0.11
N VAL A 115 -1.71 2.09 0.93
CA VAL A 115 -2.81 1.41 1.64
C VAL A 115 -4.12 2.11 1.32
N LEU A 116 -5.05 1.37 0.73
CA LEU A 116 -6.39 1.82 0.44
C LEU A 116 -7.39 1.05 1.30
N SER A 117 -8.25 1.76 2.00
CA SER A 117 -9.39 1.15 2.67
C SER A 117 -10.50 2.17 2.87
N ARG A 118 -11.76 1.75 2.78
CA ARG A 118 -12.90 2.67 2.85
C ARG A 118 -12.79 3.76 1.77
N SER A 119 -12.96 5.02 2.12
CA SER A 119 -12.76 6.16 1.22
C SER A 119 -11.31 6.67 1.18
N LYS A 120 -10.39 6.03 1.90
CA LYS A 120 -9.06 6.58 2.17
C LYS A 120 -7.98 5.84 1.41
N LEU A 121 -7.09 6.60 0.79
CA LEU A 121 -5.82 6.15 0.24
C LEU A 121 -4.70 6.80 1.03
N SER A 122 -3.74 6.02 1.50
CA SER A 122 -2.53 6.50 2.16
C SER A 122 -1.28 5.97 1.50
N ALA A 123 -0.22 6.78 1.46
CA ALA A 123 1.07 6.40 0.92
C ALA A 123 2.13 6.57 2.00
N LEU A 124 2.65 5.48 2.57
CA LEU A 124 3.70 5.52 3.57
C LEU A 124 5.04 5.66 2.85
N ASP A 125 5.71 6.76 3.15
CA ASP A 125 6.90 7.20 2.45
C ASP A 125 7.97 7.62 3.48
N PRO A 126 8.79 6.68 3.96
CA PRO A 126 9.74 6.93 5.04
C PRO A 126 10.84 7.93 4.64
N ASP A 127 11.20 7.96 3.36
CA ASP A 127 12.25 8.84 2.81
C ASP A 127 11.69 10.17 2.29
N ASP A 128 10.36 10.38 2.39
CA ASP A 128 9.64 11.58 1.95
C ASP A 128 9.91 11.97 0.47
N ILE A 129 10.07 10.96 -0.40
CA ILE A 129 10.32 11.16 -1.84
C ILE A 129 9.10 11.74 -2.59
N LEU A 130 7.91 11.62 -2.01
CA LEU A 130 6.67 12.21 -2.51
C LEU A 130 6.47 13.65 -2.02
N GLU A 131 7.36 14.18 -1.19
CA GLU A 131 7.30 15.52 -0.60
C GLU A 131 5.95 15.81 0.09
N THR A 132 5.43 14.81 0.80
CA THR A 132 4.12 14.89 1.51
C THR A 132 4.29 14.95 3.03
N GLY A 133 5.54 14.95 3.50
CA GLY A 133 5.93 14.76 4.88
C GLY A 133 6.13 13.28 5.20
N HIS A 134 7.13 12.96 6.04
CA HIS A 134 7.55 11.61 6.45
C HIS A 134 6.44 10.63 6.87
N PHE A 135 5.23 11.11 7.20
CA PHE A 135 4.12 10.28 7.67
C PHE A 135 3.21 9.79 6.54
N GLY A 136 3.48 10.24 5.32
CA GLY A 136 2.68 9.90 4.16
C GLY A 136 1.43 10.75 4.03
N GLU A 137 0.97 10.86 2.79
CA GLU A 137 -0.31 11.50 2.47
C GLU A 137 -1.48 10.59 2.88
N GLN A 138 -2.60 11.17 3.33
CA GLN A 138 -3.89 10.48 3.42
C GLN A 138 -4.95 11.31 2.69
N LEU A 139 -5.52 10.71 1.65
CA LEU A 139 -6.50 11.31 0.76
C LEU A 139 -7.84 10.63 0.89
N ASP A 140 -8.93 11.40 0.79
CA ASP A 140 -10.27 10.86 0.63
C ASP A 140 -10.64 10.88 -0.85
N PHE A 141 -10.41 9.75 -1.53
CA PHE A 141 -10.64 9.65 -2.98
C PHE A 141 -12.13 9.66 -3.36
N THR A 142 -13.06 9.66 -2.39
CA THR A 142 -14.50 9.76 -2.65
C THR A 142 -15.01 11.20 -2.58
N ARG A 143 -14.24 12.09 -1.96
CA ARG A 143 -14.61 13.50 -1.73
C ARG A 143 -13.69 14.48 -2.43
N ASP A 144 -12.43 14.10 -2.59
CA ASP A 144 -11.43 15.00 -3.10
C ASP A 144 -11.40 14.93 -4.64
N ALA A 145 -11.48 16.10 -5.28
CA ALA A 145 -11.50 16.23 -6.74
C ALA A 145 -10.12 16.03 -7.40
N TRP A 146 -9.07 15.68 -6.64
CA TRP A 146 -7.72 15.53 -7.18
C TRP A 146 -7.63 14.44 -8.25
N LEU A 147 -8.52 13.43 -8.21
CA LEU A 147 -8.58 12.40 -9.26
C LEU A 147 -9.16 12.89 -10.60
N ASP A 148 -9.84 14.03 -10.62
CA ASP A 148 -10.28 14.64 -11.88
C ASP A 148 -9.12 15.32 -12.60
N GLU A 149 -8.18 15.90 -11.85
CA GLU A 149 -6.96 16.54 -12.37
C GLU A 149 -5.81 15.55 -12.58
N PHE A 150 -5.69 14.55 -11.70
CA PHE A 150 -4.62 13.54 -11.69
C PHE A 150 -5.19 12.12 -11.76
N PRO A 151 -5.94 11.76 -12.81
CA PRO A 151 -6.63 10.47 -12.90
C PRO A 151 -5.68 9.27 -12.96
N ASP A 152 -4.43 9.45 -13.40
CA ASP A 152 -3.46 8.37 -13.48
C ASP A 152 -3.05 7.85 -12.09
N GLU A 153 -3.03 8.69 -11.07
CA GLU A 153 -2.70 8.26 -9.70
C GLU A 153 -3.68 7.24 -9.11
N GLY A 154 -4.95 7.29 -9.53
CA GLY A 154 -5.96 6.29 -9.15
C GLY A 154 -5.96 5.05 -10.04
N ALA A 155 -5.33 5.08 -11.21
CA ALA A 155 -5.37 3.99 -12.18
C ALA A 155 -4.89 2.63 -11.63
N PRO A 156 -3.87 2.54 -10.75
CA PRO A 156 -3.40 1.27 -10.21
C PRO A 156 -4.46 0.48 -9.42
N PHE A 157 -5.39 1.18 -8.78
CA PHE A 157 -6.42 0.56 -7.94
C PHE A 157 -7.68 0.18 -8.71
N ARG A 158 -7.94 0.82 -9.86
CA ARG A 158 -9.17 0.57 -10.63
C ARG A 158 -9.23 -0.89 -11.10
N GLY A 159 -10.35 -1.54 -10.81
CA GLY A 159 -10.64 -2.94 -11.12
C GLY A 159 -10.04 -3.95 -10.14
N VAL A 160 -9.17 -3.53 -9.22
CA VAL A 160 -8.55 -4.42 -8.23
C VAL A 160 -9.57 -4.75 -7.15
N PHE A 161 -9.97 -6.02 -7.07
CA PHE A 161 -11.02 -6.52 -6.15
C PHE A 161 -12.32 -5.69 -6.18
N GLY A 162 -12.65 -5.10 -7.34
CA GLY A 162 -13.84 -4.28 -7.53
C GLY A 162 -13.70 -2.81 -7.09
N CYS A 163 -12.51 -2.34 -6.74
CA CYS A 163 -12.27 -0.92 -6.46
C CYS A 163 -12.48 -0.07 -7.72
N ASP A 164 -13.28 0.98 -7.62
CA ASP A 164 -13.58 1.92 -8.71
C ASP A 164 -12.87 3.27 -8.57
N MET A 165 -12.18 3.51 -7.44
CA MET A 165 -11.59 4.80 -7.05
C MET A 165 -12.60 5.96 -7.06
N ARG A 166 -13.85 5.68 -6.69
CA ARG A 166 -14.94 6.66 -6.62
C ARG A 166 -15.87 6.45 -5.43
N SER A 167 -16.07 5.20 -5.02
CA SER A 167 -16.98 4.84 -3.92
C SER A 167 -16.24 4.19 -2.74
N ASP A 168 -16.90 4.12 -1.58
CA ASP A 168 -16.33 3.49 -0.38
C ASP A 168 -15.92 2.03 -0.66
N PHE A 169 -14.64 1.74 -0.52
CA PHE A 169 -14.12 0.40 -0.76
C PHE A 169 -14.37 -0.51 0.44
N ARG A 170 -15.02 -1.65 0.20
CA ARG A 170 -15.35 -2.65 1.23
C ARG A 170 -14.24 -3.69 1.39
N GLY A 171 -13.12 -3.24 1.91
CA GLY A 171 -11.96 -4.08 2.21
C GLY A 171 -10.72 -3.23 2.45
N THR A 172 -9.57 -3.88 2.41
CA THR A 172 -8.26 -3.22 2.44
C THR A 172 -7.44 -3.71 1.26
N ILE A 173 -6.76 -2.79 0.59
CA ILE A 173 -5.73 -3.08 -0.42
C ILE A 173 -4.42 -2.52 0.11
N ILE A 174 -3.41 -3.38 0.24
CA ILE A 174 -2.02 -2.97 0.43
C ILE A 174 -1.32 -3.20 -0.91
N ARG A 175 -0.77 -2.14 -1.49
CA ARG A 175 -0.10 -2.17 -2.78
C ARG A 175 1.36 -1.76 -2.61
N ALA A 176 2.26 -2.68 -2.92
CA ALA A 176 3.70 -2.47 -2.95
C ALA A 176 4.18 -2.50 -4.40
N SER A 177 4.39 -1.33 -5.01
CA SER A 177 4.98 -1.22 -6.35
C SER A 177 6.41 -1.74 -6.34
N LEU A 178 6.74 -2.58 -7.31
CA LEU A 178 8.08 -3.12 -7.49
C LEU A 178 9.03 -1.99 -7.89
N ARG A 179 10.22 -1.98 -7.29
CA ARG A 179 11.31 -1.11 -7.74
C ARG A 179 11.65 -1.44 -9.19
N SER A 180 11.84 -0.42 -10.01
CA SER A 180 12.51 -0.60 -11.30
C SER A 180 13.96 -0.99 -11.05
N GLU A 181 14.49 -1.93 -11.82
CA GLU A 181 15.94 -2.10 -11.92
C GLU A 181 16.53 -0.80 -12.49
N GLU A 182 17.57 -0.27 -11.84
CA GLU A 182 18.38 0.84 -12.38
C GLU A 182 19.07 0.44 -13.69
#